data_AF-A0A6A0I1U1-F1
#
_entry.id   AF-A0A6A0I1U1-F1
#
_cell.length_a   1.000
_cell.length_b   1.000
_cell.length_c   1.000
_cell.angle_alpha   90.00
_cell.angle_beta   90.00
_cell.angle_gamma   90.00
#
_symmetry.space_group_name_H-M   'P 1'
#
loop_
_entity.id
_entity.type
_entity.pdbx_description
1 polymer ?
#
loop_
_entity_poly.entity_id
_entity_poly.type
_entity_poly.pdbx_seq_one_letter_code
_entity_poly.pdbx_strand_id
1 'polypeptide(L)'
;MNEFIYFSGMDLMIKVKHAKKASTLHYVSHREMEPKEKVMAEHYMRAKMISTSGHNGDRPSIFIYRGTDNRLKRKLASLHARHGVQRPHRKEREITASVKNLINAAMRNYYTEKIGEFLVCARNELRNGMPQEGRLALLKQQLHELVLAYNAYADSKIILEEIIPPELKPFWLGLKEPHLSVAASR
;
A
#
# COMPACT_ATOMS: atom_id res chain seq x y z
N MET A 1 40.37 -11.72 -5.60
CA MET A 1 39.33 -12.73 -5.25
C MET A 1 38.08 -12.41 -6.05
N ASN A 2 37.37 -13.42 -6.56
CA ASN A 2 36.08 -13.25 -7.23
C ASN A 2 34.98 -13.76 -6.29
N GLU A 3 34.05 -12.88 -5.92
CA GLU A 3 32.93 -13.23 -5.04
C GLU A 3 31.61 -13.08 -5.81
N PHE A 4 30.67 -14.00 -5.58
CA PHE A 4 29.34 -13.92 -6.15
C PHE A 4 28.34 -13.62 -5.04
N ILE A 5 27.50 -12.61 -5.25
CA ILE A 5 26.52 -12.17 -4.27
C ILE A 5 25.16 -12.16 -4.98
N TYR A 6 24.18 -12.80 -4.36
CA TYR A 6 22.81 -12.83 -4.84
C TYR A 6 21.90 -12.10 -3.85
N PHE A 7 21.26 -11.03 -4.32
CA PHE A 7 20.25 -10.28 -3.59
C PHE A 7 18.88 -10.78 -4.00
N SER A 8 18.29 -11.63 -3.16
CA SER A 8 16.99 -12.22 -3.42
C SER A 8 15.90 -11.15 -3.61
N GLY A 9 15.84 -10.14 -2.73
CA GLY A 9 14.79 -9.10 -2.78
C GLY A 9 14.71 -8.30 -4.08
N MET A 10 15.79 -8.26 -4.88
CA MET A 10 15.83 -7.55 -6.17
C MET A 10 16.04 -8.49 -7.37
N ASP A 11 16.06 -9.80 -7.11
CA ASP A 11 16.52 -10.82 -8.04
C ASP A 11 17.83 -10.41 -8.75
N LEU A 12 18.80 -9.93 -7.98
CA LEU A 12 20.04 -9.36 -8.50
C LEU A 12 21.24 -10.21 -8.15
N MET A 13 21.88 -10.80 -9.17
CA MET A 13 23.19 -11.42 -9.03
C MET A 13 24.30 -10.47 -9.47
N ILE A 14 25.29 -10.27 -8.59
CA ILE A 14 26.52 -9.54 -8.87
C ILE A 14 27.75 -10.41 -8.68
N LYS A 15 28.81 -10.08 -9.42
CA LYS A 15 30.14 -10.63 -9.25
C LYS A 15 31.10 -9.50 -8.92
N VAL A 16 31.77 -9.62 -7.80
CA VAL A 16 32.72 -8.63 -7.28
C VAL A 16 34.13 -9.17 -7.47
N LYS A 17 35.02 -8.34 -8.00
CA LYS A 17 36.44 -8.63 -8.19
C LYS A 17 37.27 -7.61 -7.42
N HIS A 18 38.02 -8.11 -6.44
CA HIS A 18 38.97 -7.30 -5.68
C HIS A 18 40.25 -7.11 -6.49
N ALA A 19 40.61 -5.85 -6.78
CA ALA A 19 41.94 -5.51 -7.28
C ALA A 19 42.89 -5.46 -6.07
N LYS A 20 43.87 -6.36 -5.98
CA LYS A 20 44.79 -6.40 -4.83
C LYS A 20 45.74 -5.19 -4.75
N LYS A 21 45.83 -4.39 -5.81
CA LYS A 21 46.79 -3.28 -5.96
C LYS A 21 46.15 -1.89 -5.91
N ALA A 22 44.83 -1.82 -5.86
CA ALA A 22 44.07 -0.57 -5.79
C ALA A 22 42.95 -0.80 -4.80
N SER A 23 42.70 0.15 -3.90
CA SER A 23 41.59 0.13 -2.94
C SER A 23 40.26 0.36 -3.69
N THR A 24 39.97 -0.53 -4.64
CA THR A 24 38.92 -0.40 -5.64
C THR A 24 38.28 -1.76 -5.87
N LEU A 25 36.95 -1.77 -5.82
CA LEU A 25 36.14 -2.93 -6.11
C LEU A 25 35.49 -2.78 -7.47
N HIS A 26 35.79 -3.72 -8.36
CA HIS A 26 35.07 -3.82 -9.62
C HIS A 26 33.93 -4.80 -9.46
N TYR A 27 32.74 -4.44 -9.92
CA TYR A 27 31.61 -5.36 -9.92
C TYR A 27 30.83 -5.30 -11.22
N VAL A 28 30.23 -6.43 -11.57
CA VAL A 28 29.34 -6.61 -12.72
C VAL A 28 28.06 -7.29 -12.25
N SER A 29 26.95 -7.03 -12.92
CA SER A 29 25.65 -7.62 -12.62
C SER A 29 25.14 -8.45 -13.79
N HIS A 30 24.15 -9.32 -13.54
CA HIS A 30 23.54 -10.11 -14.62
C HIS A 30 22.62 -9.29 -15.54
N ARG A 31 22.11 -8.14 -15.07
CA ARG A 31 21.28 -7.17 -15.81
C ARG A 31 21.64 -5.76 -15.42
N GLU A 32 21.19 -4.76 -16.18
CA GLU A 32 21.36 -3.37 -15.80
C GLU A 32 20.67 -3.10 -14.46
N MET A 33 21.37 -2.36 -13.60
CA MET A 33 20.93 -2.08 -12.24
C MET A 33 20.24 -0.74 -12.18
N GLU A 34 19.11 -0.67 -11.48
CA GLU A 34 18.50 0.61 -11.16
C GLU A 34 19.37 1.38 -10.15
N PRO A 35 19.28 2.72 -10.11
CA PRO A 35 20.10 3.54 -9.22
C PRO A 35 20.00 3.13 -7.75
N LYS A 36 18.80 2.75 -7.28
CA LYS A 36 18.58 2.30 -5.89
C LYS A 36 19.26 0.97 -5.60
N GLU A 37 19.20 0.03 -6.55
CA GLU A 37 19.85 -1.28 -6.44
C GLU A 37 21.37 -1.14 -6.37
N LYS A 38 21.92 -0.18 -7.13
CA LYS A 38 23.34 0.17 -7.11
C LYS A 38 23.79 0.66 -5.75
N VAL A 39 23.07 1.63 -5.18
CA VAL A 39 23.37 2.16 -3.85
C VAL A 39 23.32 1.04 -2.80
N MET A 40 22.28 0.20 -2.84
CA MET A 40 22.14 -0.87 -1.85
C MET A 40 23.21 -1.96 -2.01
N ALA A 41 23.55 -2.35 -3.24
CA ALA A 41 24.61 -3.32 -3.49
C ALA A 41 25.97 -2.81 -2.99
N GLU A 42 26.30 -1.53 -3.27
CA GLU A 42 27.54 -0.90 -2.79
C GLU A 42 27.58 -0.77 -1.27
N HIS A 43 26.45 -0.41 -0.64
CA HIS A 43 26.34 -0.36 0.80
C HIS A 43 26.55 -1.74 1.44
N TYR A 44 25.91 -2.78 0.89
CA TYR A 44 26.09 -4.16 1.34
C TYR A 44 27.54 -4.63 1.19
N MET A 45 28.17 -4.38 0.03
CA MET A 45 29.57 -4.72 -0.19
C MET A 45 30.48 -4.01 0.81
N ARG A 46 30.24 -2.72 1.08
CA ARG A 46 30.97 -1.95 2.10
C ARG A 46 30.82 -2.58 3.49
N ALA A 47 29.60 -2.91 3.91
CA ALA A 47 29.34 -3.53 5.21
C ALA A 47 29.97 -4.92 5.34
N LYS A 48 29.88 -5.75 4.29
CA LYS A 48 30.44 -7.10 4.27
C LYS A 48 31.97 -7.11 4.29
N MET A 49 32.61 -6.14 3.65
CA MET A 49 34.07 -6.03 3.69
C MET A 49 34.56 -5.55 5.07
N ILE A 50 33.81 -4.67 5.75
CA ILE A 50 34.12 -4.27 7.14
C ILE A 50 34.15 -5.48 8.09
N SER A 51 33.29 -6.49 7.88
CA SER A 51 33.23 -7.66 8.76
C SER A 51 34.24 -8.76 8.45
N THR A 52 34.79 -8.82 7.23
CA THR A 52 35.70 -9.91 6.79
C THR A 52 37.17 -9.53 6.81
N SER A 53 37.50 -8.24 6.72
CA SER A 53 38.87 -7.77 6.92
C SER A 53 39.05 -7.28 8.35
N GLY A 54 39.59 -8.12 9.25
CA GLY A 54 40.22 -7.67 10.50
C GLY A 54 41.49 -6.83 10.27
N HIS A 55 41.51 -6.02 9.21
CA HIS A 55 42.61 -5.17 8.79
C HIS A 55 42.10 -3.73 8.76
N ASN A 56 42.45 -2.99 9.80
CA ASN A 56 42.47 -1.54 9.79
C ASN A 56 43.53 -1.10 8.77
N GLY A 57 43.13 -0.69 7.57
CA GLY A 57 44.08 -0.07 6.64
C GLY A 57 43.52 0.24 5.27
N ASP A 58 43.13 -0.77 4.50
CA ASP A 58 42.78 -0.59 3.08
C ASP A 58 41.31 -0.87 2.81
N ARG A 59 40.48 0.11 3.16
CA ARG A 59 39.07 0.14 2.73
C ARG A 59 39.06 0.44 1.24
N PRO A 60 38.37 -0.34 0.40
CA PRO A 60 38.12 0.10 -0.96
C PRO A 60 37.27 1.36 -0.93
N SER A 61 37.88 2.49 -1.25
CA SER A 61 37.25 3.81 -1.27
C SER A 61 36.34 3.97 -2.50
N ILE A 62 36.56 3.17 -3.54
CA ILE A 62 35.90 3.33 -4.85
C ILE A 62 35.26 2.02 -5.31
N PHE A 63 33.97 2.07 -5.59
CA PHE A 63 33.20 1.01 -6.25
C PHE A 63 33.05 1.36 -7.73
N ILE A 64 33.47 0.45 -8.61
CA ILE A 64 33.42 0.64 -10.06
C ILE A 64 32.51 -0.42 -10.66
N TYR A 65 31.31 0.01 -11.02
CA TYR A 65 30.41 -0.79 -11.83
C TYR A 65 30.95 -0.91 -13.25
N ARG A 66 31.13 -2.15 -13.73
CA ARG A 66 31.67 -2.46 -15.05
C ARG A 66 30.59 -2.89 -16.06
N GLY A 67 29.32 -2.72 -15.72
CA GLY A 67 28.20 -3.10 -16.57
C GLY A 67 27.74 -4.54 -16.35
N THR A 68 27.17 -5.13 -17.39
CA THR A 68 26.48 -6.42 -17.32
C THR A 68 27.36 -7.58 -17.79
N ASP A 69 27.24 -8.74 -17.13
CA ASP A 69 27.87 -10.00 -17.52
C ASP A 69 26.78 -11.09 -17.71
N ASN A 70 26.50 -11.42 -18.97
CA ASN A 70 25.51 -12.43 -19.33
C ASN A 70 25.82 -13.83 -18.78
N ARG A 71 27.08 -14.13 -18.40
CA ARG A 71 27.42 -15.41 -17.75
C ARG A 71 26.77 -15.53 -16.38
N LEU A 72 26.47 -14.41 -15.72
CA LEU A 72 25.75 -14.39 -14.45
C LEU A 72 24.29 -14.78 -14.61
N LYS A 73 23.64 -14.52 -15.75
CA LYS A 73 22.26 -14.96 -16.01
C LYS A 73 22.14 -16.49 -15.96
N ARG A 74 23.08 -17.19 -16.59
CA ARG A 74 23.10 -18.66 -16.58
C ARG A 74 23.35 -19.20 -15.16
N LYS A 75 24.23 -18.53 -14.41
CA LYS A 75 24.53 -18.91 -13.03
C LYS A 75 23.35 -18.65 -12.09
N LEU A 76 22.64 -17.55 -12.27
CA LEU A 76 21.40 -17.23 -11.57
C LEU A 76 20.32 -18.27 -11.84
N ALA A 77 20.11 -18.63 -13.12
CA ALA A 77 19.17 -19.68 -13.50
C ALA A 77 19.50 -21.03 -12.84
N SER A 78 20.80 -21.40 -12.79
CA SER A 78 21.24 -22.62 -12.09
C SER A 78 21.01 -22.56 -10.58
N LEU A 79 21.14 -21.37 -9.97
CA LEU A 79 20.90 -21.15 -8.55
C LEU A 79 19.41 -21.25 -8.24
N HIS A 80 18.55 -20.61 -9.05
CA HIS A 80 17.10 -20.70 -8.93
C HIS A 80 16.61 -22.15 -9.07
N ALA A 81 17.14 -22.89 -10.04
CA ALA A 81 16.78 -24.29 -10.27
C ALA A 81 17.20 -25.21 -9.10
N ARG A 82 18.38 -24.98 -8.50
CA ARG A 82 18.89 -25.80 -7.39
C ARG A 82 18.21 -25.52 -6.05
N HIS A 83 17.87 -24.26 -5.79
CA HIS A 83 17.37 -23.85 -4.48
C HIS A 83 15.85 -23.65 -4.46
N GLY A 84 15.15 -24.00 -5.54
CA GLY A 84 13.69 -23.85 -5.63
C GLY A 84 13.25 -22.43 -5.26
N VAL A 85 14.07 -21.42 -5.61
CA VAL A 85 13.81 -20.01 -5.28
C VAL A 85 12.64 -19.57 -6.16
N GLN A 86 11.43 -19.93 -5.73
CA GLN A 86 10.22 -19.32 -6.23
C GLN A 86 10.39 -17.83 -5.98
N ARG A 87 10.34 -17.07 -7.07
CA ARG A 87 10.59 -15.62 -7.13
C ARG A 87 10.09 -14.93 -5.84
N PRO A 88 10.95 -14.23 -5.08
CA PRO A 88 10.54 -13.49 -3.88
C PRO A 88 9.38 -12.51 -4.13
N HIS A 89 9.17 -12.10 -5.38
CA HIS A 89 8.00 -11.36 -5.83
C HIS A 89 6.64 -12.00 -5.48
N ARG A 90 6.55 -13.32 -5.31
CA ARG A 90 5.26 -13.97 -4.96
C ARG A 90 4.89 -13.70 -3.51
N LYS A 91 5.82 -13.90 -2.57
CA LYS A 91 5.61 -13.62 -1.14
C LYS A 91 5.39 -12.14 -0.87
N GLU A 92 6.14 -11.27 -1.54
CA GLU A 92 5.96 -9.82 -1.42
C GLU A 92 4.58 -9.38 -1.92
N ARG A 93 4.14 -9.88 -3.09
CA ARG A 93 2.78 -9.62 -3.61
C ARG A 93 1.69 -10.16 -2.70
N GLU A 94 1.88 -11.35 -2.11
CA GLU A 94 0.93 -11.94 -1.14
C GLU A 94 0.83 -11.07 0.12
N ILE A 95 1.95 -10.57 0.64
CA ILE A 95 1.96 -9.66 1.79
C ILE A 95 1.29 -8.33 1.44
N THR A 96 1.63 -7.72 0.30
CA THR A 96 1.00 -6.47 -0.15
C THR A 96 -0.50 -6.63 -0.35
N ALA A 97 -0.95 -7.74 -0.94
CA ALA A 97 -2.37 -8.04 -1.11
C ALA A 97 -3.06 -8.23 0.25
N SER A 98 -2.43 -8.94 1.20
CA SER A 98 -2.97 -9.14 2.54
C SER A 98 -3.11 -7.82 3.31
N VAL A 99 -2.09 -6.96 3.28
CA VAL A 99 -2.14 -5.62 3.90
C VAL A 99 -3.22 -4.77 3.26
N LYS A 100 -3.32 -4.77 1.92
CA LYS A 100 -4.38 -4.04 1.22
C LYS A 100 -5.78 -4.52 1.63
N ASN A 101 -5.97 -5.83 1.73
CA ASN A 101 -7.25 -6.41 2.16
C ASN A 101 -7.59 -6.03 3.60
N LEU A 102 -6.59 -6.02 4.50
CA LEU A 102 -6.77 -5.60 5.88
C LEU A 102 -7.19 -4.12 5.97
N ILE A 103 -6.52 -3.24 5.22
CA ILE A 103 -6.86 -1.82 5.14
C ILE A 103 -8.27 -1.65 4.61
N ASN A 104 -8.61 -2.31 3.49
CA ASN A 104 -9.94 -2.24 2.91
C ASN A 104 -11.02 -2.69 3.90
N ALA A 105 -10.81 -3.80 4.61
CA ALA A 105 -11.74 -4.29 5.63
C ALA A 105 -11.90 -3.30 6.79
N ALA A 106 -10.80 -2.74 7.29
CA ALA A 106 -10.81 -1.75 8.37
C ALA A 106 -11.56 -0.47 7.95
N MET A 107 -11.27 0.07 6.76
CA MET A 107 -11.93 1.27 6.23
C MET A 107 -13.41 1.03 5.98
N ARG A 108 -13.78 -0.14 5.42
CA ARG A 108 -15.17 -0.54 5.21
C ARG A 108 -15.94 -0.55 6.54
N ASN A 109 -15.38 -1.15 7.58
CA ASN A 109 -16.02 -1.22 8.90
C ASN A 109 -16.17 0.19 9.49
N TYR A 110 -15.10 0.99 9.45
CA TYR A 110 -15.12 2.38 9.92
C TYR A 110 -16.23 3.21 9.25
N TYR A 111 -16.33 3.19 7.92
CA TYR A 111 -17.36 3.95 7.22
C TYR A 111 -18.76 3.39 7.47
N THR A 112 -18.91 2.08 7.67
CA THR A 112 -20.21 1.48 8.06
C THR A 112 -20.68 2.06 9.40
N GLU A 113 -19.79 2.09 10.39
CA GLU A 113 -20.09 2.67 11.71
C GLU A 113 -20.42 4.16 11.59
N LYS A 114 -19.65 4.92 10.81
CA LYS A 114 -19.91 6.36 10.61
C LYS A 114 -21.22 6.65 9.90
N ILE A 115 -21.60 5.85 8.90
CA ILE A 115 -22.91 5.93 8.26
C ILE A 115 -24.01 5.65 9.29
N GLY A 116 -23.86 4.61 10.11
CA GLY A 116 -24.82 4.26 11.15
C GLY A 116 -24.99 5.37 12.20
N GLU A 117 -23.89 5.88 12.75
CA GLU A 117 -23.89 7.02 13.67
C GLU A 117 -24.58 8.24 13.05
N PHE A 118 -24.26 8.54 11.79
CA PHE A 118 -24.85 9.66 11.07
C PHE A 118 -26.37 9.53 10.95
N LEU A 119 -26.87 8.36 10.55
CA LEU A 119 -28.31 8.12 10.41
C LEU A 119 -29.05 8.23 11.75
N VAL A 120 -28.44 7.78 12.85
CA VAL A 120 -28.99 7.94 14.21
C VAL A 120 -29.05 9.43 14.59
N CYS A 121 -27.97 10.18 14.34
CA CYS A 121 -27.94 11.63 14.60
C CYS A 121 -29.00 12.38 13.77
N ALA A 122 -29.09 12.10 12.47
CA ALA A 122 -30.08 12.72 11.59
C ALA A 122 -31.52 12.45 12.06
N ARG A 123 -31.80 11.22 12.52
CA ARG A 123 -33.09 10.85 13.10
C ARG A 123 -33.40 11.64 14.38
N ASN A 124 -32.41 11.81 15.25
CA ASN A 124 -32.59 12.58 16.49
C ASN A 124 -32.80 14.08 16.20
N GLU A 125 -32.10 14.64 15.22
CA GLU A 125 -32.33 16.03 14.79
C GLU A 125 -33.79 16.22 14.32
N LEU A 126 -34.30 15.33 13.46
CA LEU A 126 -35.68 15.41 12.99
C LEU A 126 -36.72 15.28 14.11
N ARG A 127 -36.49 14.44 15.12
CA ARG A 127 -37.39 14.34 16.29
C ARG A 127 -37.39 15.62 17.13
N ASN A 128 -36.29 16.36 17.14
CA ASN A 128 -36.14 17.60 17.93
C ASN A 128 -36.53 18.86 17.16
N GLY A 129 -36.88 18.75 15.88
CA GLY A 129 -37.33 19.84 15.01
C GLY A 129 -36.67 19.79 13.63
N MET A 130 -37.38 20.23 12.60
CA MET A 130 -36.87 20.23 11.22
C MET A 130 -35.58 21.07 11.09
N PRO A 131 -34.48 20.49 10.58
CA PRO A 131 -33.29 21.24 10.19
C PRO A 131 -33.63 22.34 9.19
N GLN A 132 -33.03 23.53 9.34
CA GLN A 132 -33.10 24.58 8.32
C GLN A 132 -32.61 24.05 6.96
N GLU A 133 -33.17 24.53 5.85
CA GLU A 133 -32.84 24.06 4.49
C GLU A 133 -31.32 23.98 4.20
N GLY A 134 -30.52 24.92 4.70
CA GLY A 134 -29.06 24.90 4.56
C GLY A 134 -28.38 23.74 5.31
N ARG A 135 -28.89 23.36 6.48
CA ARG A 135 -28.40 22.22 7.28
C ARG A 135 -28.78 20.90 6.64
N LEU A 136 -29.95 20.84 6.01
CA LEU A 136 -30.45 19.69 5.26
C LEU A 136 -29.55 19.35 4.07
N ALA A 137 -29.14 20.35 3.29
CA ALA A 137 -28.21 20.18 2.18
C ALA A 137 -26.84 19.66 2.66
N LEU A 138 -26.32 20.22 3.75
CA LEU A 138 -25.06 19.77 4.36
C LEU A 138 -25.11 18.30 4.79
N LEU A 139 -26.20 17.89 5.45
CA LEU A 139 -26.40 16.51 5.90
C LEU A 139 -26.46 15.54 4.70
N LYS A 140 -27.14 15.92 3.62
CA LYS A 140 -27.18 15.10 2.38
C LYS A 140 -25.79 14.92 1.80
N GLN A 141 -25.01 16.01 1.72
CA GLN A 141 -23.65 15.96 1.20
C GLN A 141 -22.75 15.06 2.06
N GLN A 142 -22.81 15.19 3.38
CA GLN A 142 -22.01 14.38 4.31
C GLN A 142 -22.32 12.88 4.18
N LEU A 143 -23.60 12.51 4.11
CA LEU A 143 -23.97 11.10 3.92
C LEU A 143 -23.50 10.58 2.57
N HIS A 144 -23.63 11.39 1.51
CA HIS A 144 -23.15 11.02 0.18
C HIS A 144 -21.64 10.81 0.15
N GLU A 145 -20.86 11.68 0.80
CA GLU A 145 -19.41 11.54 0.92
C GLU A 145 -19.03 10.26 1.70
N LEU A 146 -19.73 9.94 2.79
CA LEU A 146 -19.50 8.71 3.56
C LEU A 146 -19.79 7.45 2.73
N VAL A 147 -20.86 7.45 1.94
CA VAL A 147 -21.21 6.34 1.05
C VAL A 147 -20.20 6.19 -0.09
N LEU A 148 -19.77 7.29 -0.70
CA LEU A 148 -18.70 7.26 -1.70
C LEU A 148 -17.41 6.71 -1.10
N ALA A 149 -17.05 7.15 0.10
CA ALA A 149 -15.86 6.67 0.79
C ALA A 149 -15.96 5.17 1.09
N TYR A 150 -17.11 4.68 1.61
CA TYR A 150 -17.35 3.25 1.81
C TYR A 150 -17.16 2.45 0.51
N ASN A 151 -17.78 2.92 -0.58
CA ASN A 151 -17.78 2.25 -1.88
C ASN A 151 -16.39 2.21 -2.54
N ALA A 152 -15.42 3.02 -2.08
CA ALA A 152 -14.03 2.95 -2.53
C ALA A 152 -13.27 1.75 -1.94
N TYR A 153 -13.72 1.22 -0.80
CA TYR A 153 -13.05 0.13 -0.07
C TYR A 153 -13.86 -1.17 -0.02
N ALA A 154 -15.13 -1.15 -0.44
CA ALA A 154 -16.03 -2.30 -0.43
C ALA A 154 -16.14 -2.98 -1.80
N ASP A 155 -16.22 -4.31 -1.81
CA ASP A 155 -16.49 -5.09 -3.02
C ASP A 155 -17.96 -4.97 -3.47
N SER A 156 -18.87 -4.87 -2.50
CA SER A 156 -20.30 -4.64 -2.72
C SER A 156 -20.62 -3.17 -2.49
N LYS A 157 -21.12 -2.49 -3.52
CA LYS A 157 -21.51 -1.09 -3.44
C LYS A 157 -22.87 -0.95 -2.77
N ILE A 158 -23.00 0.02 -1.87
CA ILE A 158 -24.28 0.44 -1.31
C ILE A 158 -24.79 1.65 -2.08
N ILE A 159 -26.11 1.71 -2.23
CA ILE A 159 -26.83 2.79 -2.88
C ILE A 159 -27.47 3.66 -1.79
N LEU A 160 -27.39 4.99 -1.94
CA LEU A 160 -27.85 5.95 -0.93
C LEU A 160 -29.33 5.73 -0.60
N GLU A 161 -30.19 5.49 -1.61
CA GLU A 161 -31.62 5.30 -1.43
C GLU A 161 -31.99 4.03 -0.65
N GLU A 162 -31.11 3.03 -0.62
CA GLU A 162 -31.33 1.75 0.07
C GLU A 162 -31.00 1.84 1.56
N ILE A 163 -30.03 2.67 1.93
CA ILE A 163 -29.57 2.79 3.31
C ILE A 163 -30.36 3.82 4.12
N ILE A 164 -31.14 4.68 3.45
CA ILE A 164 -31.95 5.70 4.11
C ILE A 164 -33.20 5.03 4.72
N PRO A 165 -33.38 5.10 6.05
CA PRO A 165 -34.59 4.63 6.73
C PRO A 165 -35.86 5.28 6.16
N PRO A 166 -37.00 4.56 6.12
CA PRO A 166 -38.24 5.06 5.54
C PRO A 166 -38.73 6.38 6.16
N GLU A 167 -38.51 6.58 7.46
CA GLU A 167 -38.81 7.84 8.15
C GLU A 167 -37.98 9.04 7.66
N LEU A 168 -36.80 8.79 7.09
CA LEU A 168 -35.89 9.82 6.57
C LEU A 168 -36.09 10.07 5.06
N LYS A 169 -36.80 9.17 4.35
CA LYS A 169 -37.00 9.27 2.89
C LYS A 169 -37.73 10.53 2.43
N PRO A 170 -38.81 11.02 3.08
CA PRO A 170 -39.50 12.24 2.64
C PRO A 170 -38.57 13.46 2.63
N PHE A 171 -37.77 13.59 3.70
CA PHE A 171 -36.75 14.61 3.87
C PHE A 171 -35.61 14.50 2.83
N TRP A 172 -35.21 13.28 2.49
CA TRP A 172 -34.13 13.04 1.53
C TRP A 172 -34.55 13.22 0.07
N LEU A 173 -35.77 12.79 -0.29
CA LEU A 173 -36.32 12.85 -1.64
C LEU A 173 -36.99 14.19 -1.98
N GLY A 174 -37.07 15.12 -1.01
CA GLY A 174 -37.75 16.41 -1.21
C GLY A 174 -39.26 16.25 -1.38
N LEU A 175 -39.81 15.12 -0.93
CA LEU A 175 -41.25 14.93 -0.86
C LEU A 175 -41.74 15.73 0.34
N LYS A 176 -42.48 16.82 0.10
CA LYS A 176 -43.28 17.48 1.14
C LYS A 176 -44.08 16.39 1.85
N GLU A 177 -43.94 16.29 3.17
CA GLU A 177 -44.79 15.38 3.95
C GLU A 177 -46.27 15.63 3.59
N PRO A 178 -47.07 14.58 3.36
CA PRO A 178 -48.50 14.72 3.51
C PRO A 178 -48.75 15.00 4.98
N HIS A 179 -49.11 16.25 5.28
CA HIS A 179 -49.72 16.72 6.52
C HIS A 179 -49.69 15.74 7.70
N LEU A 180 -48.84 16.00 8.70
CA LEU A 180 -49.20 15.73 10.08
C LEU A 180 -50.47 16.54 10.39
N SER A 181 -51.63 15.95 10.09
CA SER A 181 -52.92 16.50 10.46
C SER A 181 -53.00 16.46 11.99
N VAL A 182 -52.98 17.66 12.57
CA VAL A 182 -53.74 18.09 13.74
C VAL A 182 -54.32 16.94 14.58
N ALA A 183 -53.70 16.72 15.74
CA ALA A 183 -54.42 16.32 16.95
C ALA A 183 -54.21 17.40 18.01
N ALA A 184 -54.64 18.62 17.70
CA ALA A 184 -55.16 19.52 18.71
C ALA A 184 -56.61 19.07 18.96
N SER A 185 -56.85 18.37 20.06
CA SER A 185 -58.20 18.18 20.61
C SER A 185 -58.13 17.89 22.10
N ARG A 186 -58.43 18.96 22.85
CA ARG A 186 -58.91 19.07 24.23
C ARG A 186 -57.91 18.91 25.36
#